data_AF-A0A4U9WJ98-F1
#
_entry.id   AF-A0A4U9WJ98-F1
#
_cell.length_a   1.000
_cell.length_b   1.000
_cell.length_c   1.000
_cell.angle_alpha   90.00
_cell.angle_beta   90.00
_cell.angle_gamma   90.00
#
_symmetry.space_group_name_H-M   'P 1'
#
loop_
_entity.id
_entity.type
_entity.pdbx_description
1 polymer ?
#
loop_
_entity_poly.entity_id
_entity_poly.type
_entity_poly.pdbx_seq_one_letter_code
_entity_poly.pdbx_strand_id
1 'polypeptide(L)'
;MIHCYAILKKPPRCNLEIVDYPGEWLLDLPMLEQDYLAWSRQMAGLLQGDRARWAEPWLALCKDLDPLAPADENKLAAIAQAYTDYLLRCKAEGLHFIQPGRFVLPGDMAGAPALQFFPWPNVDAAGESRLAQADKHTNAGMLRARFNYYCQSIVKAFYKEHFVRFDRQIRAGELPATAQQRAAGI
;
A
#
# COMPACT_ATOMS: atom_id res chain seq x y z
N MET A 1 8.56 12.54 -6.30
CA MET A 1 8.59 11.20 -6.92
C MET A 1 9.97 10.62 -6.71
N ILE A 2 10.05 9.44 -6.12
CA ILE A 2 11.30 8.67 -6.03
C ILE A 2 11.29 7.75 -7.25
N HIS A 3 12.20 7.98 -8.20
CA HIS A 3 12.40 7.11 -9.36
C HIS A 3 13.52 6.13 -9.03
N CYS A 4 13.22 4.84 -9.05
CA CYS A 4 14.20 3.78 -8.86
C CYS A 4 14.49 3.11 -10.20
N TYR A 5 15.78 2.85 -10.49
CA TYR A 5 16.25 2.29 -11.75
C TYR A 5 16.90 0.94 -11.51
N ALA A 6 16.84 0.04 -12.48
CA ALA A 6 17.49 -1.24 -12.39
C ALA A 6 18.15 -1.68 -13.70
N ILE A 7 18.98 -2.73 -13.68
CA ILE A 7 19.81 -3.15 -14.82
C ILE A 7 19.78 -4.68 -14.93
N LEU A 8 19.44 -5.21 -16.11
CA LEU A 8 19.54 -6.64 -16.45
C LEU A 8 20.74 -6.89 -17.38
N LYS A 9 21.55 -7.94 -17.13
CA LYS A 9 22.67 -8.32 -18.02
C LYS A 9 22.45 -9.69 -18.67
N LYS A 10 22.67 -9.79 -19.98
CA LYS A 10 22.96 -11.05 -20.72
C LYS A 10 24.04 -10.81 -21.79
N PRO A 11 25.07 -11.65 -21.95
CA PRO A 11 26.09 -11.49 -23.01
C PRO A 11 25.62 -12.01 -24.39
N PRO A 12 26.16 -11.52 -25.54
CA PRO A 12 27.24 -10.54 -25.73
C PRO A 12 26.75 -9.09 -25.94
N ARG A 13 25.47 -8.81 -25.76
CA ARG A 13 24.85 -7.47 -25.92
C ARG A 13 24.29 -6.98 -24.58
N CYS A 14 24.83 -5.88 -24.06
CA CYS A 14 24.30 -5.27 -22.83
C CYS A 14 22.98 -4.54 -23.15
N ASN A 15 21.85 -5.17 -22.83
CA ASN A 15 20.54 -4.53 -22.89
C ASN A 15 20.28 -3.84 -21.55
N LEU A 16 20.42 -2.51 -21.50
CA LEU A 16 20.06 -1.72 -20.31
C LEU A 16 18.54 -1.55 -20.28
N GLU A 17 17.86 -2.31 -19.42
CA GLU A 17 16.44 -2.14 -19.13
C GLU A 17 16.26 -1.26 -17.89
N ILE A 18 16.01 0.03 -18.11
CA ILE A 18 15.59 0.95 -17.05
C ILE A 18 14.11 0.70 -16.78
N VAL A 19 13.79 0.38 -15.53
CA VAL A 19 12.41 0.25 -15.08
C VAL A 19 12.18 1.31 -14.03
N ASP A 20 11.25 2.23 -14.28
CA ASP A 20 10.87 3.30 -13.37
C ASP A 20 9.61 2.91 -12.61
N TYR A 21 9.62 3.10 -11.30
CA TYR A 21 8.45 2.86 -10.45
C TYR A 21 8.42 3.82 -9.25
N PRO A 22 7.23 4.15 -8.73
CA PRO A 22 7.10 4.99 -7.55
C PRO A 22 7.71 4.33 -6.32
N GLY A 23 8.63 5.02 -5.64
CA GLY A 23 9.22 4.53 -4.38
C GLY A 23 8.20 4.19 -3.29
N GLU A 24 7.02 4.82 -3.30
CA GLU A 24 5.91 4.52 -2.39
C GLU A 24 5.45 3.05 -2.49
N TRP A 25 5.57 2.41 -3.66
CA TRP A 25 5.16 1.01 -3.81
C TRP A 25 6.09 0.05 -3.06
N LEU A 26 7.32 0.46 -2.72
CA LEU A 26 8.23 -0.33 -1.88
C LEU A 26 7.83 -0.31 -0.41
N LEU A 27 7.05 0.69 0.01
CA LEU A 27 6.57 0.77 1.38
C LEU A 27 5.68 -0.42 1.72
N ASP A 28 5.11 -1.10 0.74
CA ASP A 28 4.19 -2.22 0.94
C ASP A 28 4.87 -3.58 1.08
N LEU A 29 6.18 -3.70 0.83
CA LEU A 29 6.90 -4.97 0.94
C LEU A 29 6.74 -5.64 2.32
N PRO A 30 6.81 -4.92 3.46
CA PRO A 30 6.59 -5.52 4.78
C PRO A 30 5.18 -6.11 4.96
N MET A 31 4.18 -5.68 4.18
CA MET A 31 2.83 -6.24 4.25
C MET A 31 2.76 -7.71 3.81
N LEU A 32 3.75 -8.20 3.06
CA LEU A 32 3.83 -9.61 2.63
C LEU A 32 4.09 -10.58 3.80
N GLU A 33 4.64 -10.07 4.91
CA GLU A 33 5.00 -10.84 6.10
C GLU A 33 3.93 -10.72 7.21
N GLN A 34 2.82 -10.05 6.93
CA GLN A 34 1.78 -9.74 7.89
C GLN A 34 0.44 -10.31 7.46
N ASP A 35 -0.35 -10.77 8.42
CA ASP A 35 -1.78 -10.91 8.21
C ASP A 35 -2.50 -9.55 8.38
N TYR A 36 -3.77 -9.52 8.00
CA TYR A 36 -4.58 -8.30 8.05
C TYR A 36 -4.68 -7.68 9.46
N LEU A 37 -4.73 -8.50 10.51
CA LEU A 37 -4.91 -8.00 11.88
C LEU A 37 -3.59 -7.47 12.45
N ALA A 38 -2.47 -8.14 12.18
CA ALA A 38 -1.14 -7.67 12.50
C ALA A 38 -0.85 -6.31 11.83
N TRP A 39 -1.15 -6.20 10.53
CA TRP A 39 -1.05 -4.93 9.81
C TRP A 39 -1.97 -3.86 10.39
N SER A 40 -3.22 -4.23 10.72
CA SER A 40 -4.17 -3.30 11.33
C SER A 40 -3.66 -2.73 12.67
N ARG A 41 -3.06 -3.57 13.52
CA ARG A 41 -2.45 -3.13 14.79
C ARG A 41 -1.26 -2.21 14.56
N GLN A 42 -0.39 -2.54 13.60
CA GLN A 42 0.73 -1.67 13.26
C GLN A 42 0.24 -0.28 12.86
N MET A 43 -0.76 -0.21 11.96
CA MET A 43 -1.29 1.07 11.49
C MET A 43 -2.03 1.84 12.60
N ALA A 44 -2.75 1.15 13.47
CA ALA A 44 -3.38 1.77 14.65
C ALA A 44 -2.33 2.33 15.63
N GLY A 45 -1.19 1.66 15.80
CA GLY A 45 -0.08 2.12 16.63
C GLY A 45 0.55 3.45 16.18
N LEU A 46 0.34 3.84 14.92
CA LEU A 46 0.80 5.13 14.37
C LEU A 46 -0.13 6.30 14.70
N LEU A 47 -1.35 6.04 15.21
CA LEU A 47 -2.38 7.06 15.45
C LEU A 47 -2.08 7.86 16.73
N GLN A 48 -1.03 8.68 16.67
CA GLN A 48 -0.57 9.55 17.76
C GLN A 48 -0.30 10.96 17.22
N GLY A 49 -0.42 11.97 18.09
CA GLY A 49 -0.19 13.37 17.72
C GLY A 49 -1.04 13.82 16.53
N ASP A 50 -0.42 14.47 15.54
CA ASP A 50 -1.11 14.97 14.35
C ASP A 50 -1.77 13.86 13.51
N ARG A 51 -1.20 12.64 13.49
CA ARG A 51 -1.81 11.51 12.76
C ARG A 51 -3.18 11.16 13.33
N ALA A 52 -3.35 11.20 14.65
CA ALA A 52 -4.64 10.94 15.29
C ALA A 52 -5.68 11.97 14.84
N ARG A 53 -5.30 13.26 14.80
CA ARG A 53 -6.17 14.35 14.35
C ARG A 53 -6.56 14.23 12.88
N TRP A 54 -5.60 13.94 11.99
CA TRP A 54 -5.91 13.80 10.56
C TRP A 54 -6.71 12.53 10.23
N ALA A 55 -6.62 11.50 11.07
CA ALA A 55 -7.37 10.26 10.93
C ALA A 55 -8.83 10.37 11.41
N GLU A 56 -9.22 11.44 12.11
CA GLU A 56 -10.56 11.60 12.69
C GLU A 56 -11.71 11.33 11.70
N PRO A 57 -11.72 11.86 10.46
CA PRO A 57 -12.81 11.61 9.52
C PRO A 57 -12.95 10.12 9.18
N TRP A 58 -11.83 9.43 8.94
CA TRP A 58 -11.81 8.00 8.68
C TRP A 58 -12.27 7.19 9.90
N LEU A 59 -11.74 7.49 11.09
CA LEU A 59 -12.11 6.81 12.33
C LEU A 59 -13.60 7.01 12.68
N ALA A 60 -14.16 8.18 12.38
CA ALA A 60 -15.58 8.46 12.60
C ALA A 60 -16.47 7.53 11.77
N LEU A 61 -16.15 7.32 10.49
CA LEU A 61 -16.91 6.41 9.62
C LEU A 61 -16.82 4.94 10.07
N CYS A 62 -15.70 4.55 10.67
CA CYS A 62 -15.52 3.19 11.20
C CYS A 62 -16.38 2.87 12.43
N LYS A 63 -16.82 3.88 13.21
CA LYS A 63 -17.56 3.65 14.48
C LYS A 63 -18.83 2.83 14.30
N ASP A 64 -19.52 3.03 13.18
CA ASP A 64 -20.81 2.38 12.89
C ASP A 64 -20.65 1.09 12.06
N LEU A 65 -19.42 0.60 11.88
CA LEU A 65 -19.15 -0.59 11.07
C LEU A 65 -19.14 -1.85 11.95
N ASP A 66 -20.23 -2.63 11.90
CA ASP A 66 -20.23 -3.96 12.52
C ASP A 66 -19.34 -4.91 11.69
N PRO A 67 -18.28 -5.50 12.29
CA PRO A 67 -17.39 -6.41 11.59
C PRO A 67 -18.08 -7.65 11.01
N LEU A 68 -19.16 -8.13 11.66
CA LEU A 68 -19.84 -9.39 11.29
C LEU A 68 -21.12 -9.18 10.48
N ALA A 69 -21.56 -7.94 10.29
CA ALA A 69 -22.67 -7.64 9.40
C ALA A 69 -22.29 -7.96 7.94
N PRO A 70 -23.28 -8.26 7.07
CA PRO A 70 -23.05 -8.42 5.64
C PRO A 70 -22.25 -7.25 5.08
N ALA A 71 -21.32 -7.55 4.18
CA ALA A 71 -20.44 -6.56 3.59
C ALA A 71 -21.23 -5.51 2.81
N ASP A 72 -21.09 -4.25 3.19
CA ASP A 72 -21.65 -3.11 2.49
C ASP A 72 -20.56 -2.47 1.63
N GLU A 73 -20.52 -2.79 0.34
CA GLU A 73 -19.48 -2.32 -0.56
C GLU A 73 -19.41 -0.80 -0.66
N ASN A 74 -20.56 -0.11 -0.61
CA ASN A 74 -20.61 1.35 -0.68
C ASN A 74 -20.02 1.96 0.59
N LYS A 75 -20.38 1.43 1.75
CA LYS A 75 -19.81 1.88 3.03
C LYS A 75 -18.32 1.61 3.11
N LEU A 76 -17.87 0.42 2.71
CA LEU A 76 -16.45 0.07 2.69
C LEU A 76 -15.65 0.96 1.71
N ALA A 77 -16.20 1.29 0.54
CA ALA A 77 -15.57 2.19 -0.41
C ALA A 77 -15.45 3.62 0.15
N ALA A 78 -16.48 4.14 0.80
CA ALA A 78 -16.45 5.46 1.44
C ALA A 78 -15.40 5.53 2.56
N ILE A 79 -15.32 4.50 3.41
CA ILE A 79 -14.31 4.43 4.47
C ILE A 79 -12.89 4.31 3.89
N ALA A 80 -12.71 3.50 2.85
CA ALA A 80 -11.42 3.36 2.18
C ALA A 80 -10.95 4.66 1.52
N GLN A 81 -11.88 5.46 0.98
CA GLN A 81 -11.57 6.79 0.47
C GLN A 81 -11.12 7.72 1.60
N ALA A 82 -11.83 7.76 2.72
CA ALA A 82 -11.42 8.57 3.87
C ALA A 82 -10.04 8.15 4.43
N TYR A 83 -9.73 6.86 4.41
CA TYR A 83 -8.39 6.36 4.75
C TYR A 83 -7.33 6.82 3.75
N THR A 84 -7.64 6.78 2.45
CA THR A 84 -6.77 7.30 1.38
C THR A 84 -6.49 8.78 1.56
N ASP A 85 -7.50 9.58 1.89
CA ASP A 85 -7.35 11.02 2.15
C ASP A 85 -6.44 11.28 3.36
N TYR A 86 -6.55 10.48 4.41
CA TYR A 86 -5.62 10.50 5.54
C TYR A 86 -4.17 10.18 5.10
N LEU A 87 -3.95 9.19 4.23
CA LEU A 87 -2.62 8.87 3.72
C LEU A 87 -2.05 9.99 2.84
N LEU A 88 -2.87 10.59 1.98
CA LEU A 88 -2.49 11.76 1.17
C LEU A 88 -2.13 12.95 2.06
N ARG A 89 -2.88 13.18 3.14
CA ARG A 89 -2.57 14.21 4.14
C ARG A 89 -1.24 13.93 4.83
N CYS A 90 -1.00 12.70 5.28
CA CYS A 90 0.28 12.30 5.88
C CYS A 90 1.46 12.57 4.93
N LYS A 91 1.30 12.21 3.64
CA LYS A 91 2.31 12.44 2.62
C LYS A 91 2.58 13.93 2.39
N ALA A 92 1.54 14.76 2.33
CA ALA A 92 1.67 16.20 2.16
C ALA A 92 2.46 16.86 3.32
N GLU A 93 2.35 16.29 4.52
CA GLU A 93 3.06 16.73 5.73
C GLU A 93 4.45 16.08 5.88
N GLY A 94 4.95 15.42 4.83
CA GLY A 94 6.31 14.87 4.77
C GLY A 94 6.50 13.51 5.44
N LEU A 95 5.42 12.84 5.85
CA LEU A 95 5.54 11.50 6.43
C LEU A 95 5.83 10.46 5.35
N HIS A 96 6.91 9.70 5.55
CA HIS A 96 7.35 8.67 4.60
C HIS A 96 6.71 7.32 4.84
N PHE A 97 6.29 7.02 6.08
CA PHE A 97 5.64 5.75 6.40
C PHE A 97 4.12 5.85 6.20
N ILE A 98 3.66 5.52 5.00
CA ILE A 98 2.26 5.46 4.58
C ILE A 98 2.02 4.12 3.88
N GLN A 99 0.95 3.43 4.26
CA GLN A 99 0.58 2.14 3.67
C GLN A 99 -0.95 2.04 3.55
N PRO A 100 -1.47 1.51 2.43
CA PRO A 100 -0.72 1.00 1.28
C PRO A 100 -0.23 2.11 0.34
N GLY A 101 0.97 1.97 -0.22
CA GLY A 101 1.61 2.96 -1.09
C GLY A 101 0.86 3.21 -2.40
N ARG A 102 0.18 2.20 -2.95
CA ARG A 102 -0.66 2.39 -4.15
C ARG A 102 -1.94 3.18 -3.89
N PHE A 103 -2.33 3.42 -2.64
CA PHE A 103 -3.51 4.24 -2.37
C PHE A 103 -3.24 5.71 -2.72
N VAL A 104 -2.02 6.18 -2.44
CA VAL A 104 -1.61 7.56 -2.76
C VAL A 104 -1.10 7.72 -4.20
N LEU A 105 -0.71 6.63 -4.85
CA LEU A 105 -0.26 6.58 -6.25
C LEU A 105 -0.80 5.30 -6.92
N PRO A 106 -2.08 5.27 -7.32
CA PRO A 106 -2.74 4.05 -7.79
C PRO A 106 -2.38 3.63 -9.22
N GLY A 107 -1.87 4.54 -10.04
CA GLY A 107 -1.66 4.27 -11.47
C GLY A 107 -2.95 3.78 -12.12
N ASP A 108 -2.86 2.71 -12.89
CA ASP A 108 -3.99 2.08 -13.59
C ASP A 108 -5.01 1.41 -12.65
N MET A 109 -4.72 1.31 -11.35
CA MET A 109 -5.60 0.69 -10.36
C MET A 109 -6.57 1.68 -9.69
N ALA A 110 -6.62 2.93 -10.16
CA ALA A 110 -7.51 3.94 -9.60
C ALA A 110 -8.98 3.47 -9.64
N GLY A 111 -9.64 3.49 -8.47
CA GLY A 111 -11.02 3.02 -8.33
C GLY A 111 -11.20 1.49 -8.27
N ALA A 112 -10.13 0.71 -8.40
CA ALA A 112 -10.24 -0.75 -8.33
C ALA A 112 -10.69 -1.20 -6.93
N PRO A 113 -11.59 -2.21 -6.82
CA PRO A 113 -12.02 -2.77 -5.53
C PRO A 113 -10.85 -3.29 -4.67
N ALA A 114 -9.75 -3.69 -5.31
CA ALA A 114 -8.52 -4.11 -4.63
C ALA A 114 -7.86 -2.99 -3.81
N LEU A 115 -8.17 -1.71 -4.08
CA LEU A 115 -7.71 -0.56 -3.29
C LEU A 115 -8.78 -0.04 -2.33
N GLN A 116 -9.83 -0.82 -2.07
CA GLN A 116 -10.91 -0.42 -1.17
C GLN A 116 -10.87 -1.22 0.13
N PHE A 117 -9.78 -1.09 0.87
CA PHE A 117 -9.62 -1.65 2.21
C PHE A 117 -8.87 -0.68 3.12
N PHE A 118 -8.94 -0.91 4.43
CA PHE A 118 -8.33 -0.06 5.45
C PHE A 118 -7.99 -0.91 6.67
N PRO A 119 -7.05 -0.47 7.53
CA PRO A 119 -6.73 -1.21 8.75
C PRO A 119 -7.93 -1.18 9.68
N TRP A 120 -8.22 -2.29 10.37
CA TRP A 120 -9.27 -2.25 11.38
C TRP A 120 -8.81 -1.36 12.55
N PRO A 121 -9.52 -0.27 12.89
CA PRO A 121 -8.96 0.81 13.70
C PRO A 121 -8.67 0.41 15.16
N ASN A 122 -9.38 -0.57 15.70
CA ASN A 122 -9.13 -1.10 17.04
C ASN A 122 -9.42 -2.60 17.10
N VAL A 123 -8.40 -3.41 16.78
CA VAL A 123 -8.48 -4.88 16.76
C VAL A 123 -8.82 -5.43 18.15
N ASP A 124 -8.19 -4.90 19.19
CA ASP A 124 -8.29 -5.45 20.55
C ASP A 124 -9.67 -5.15 21.16
N ALA A 125 -10.22 -3.95 20.94
CA ALA A 125 -11.58 -3.62 21.40
C ALA A 125 -12.68 -4.37 20.62
N ALA A 126 -12.47 -4.64 19.33
CA ALA A 126 -13.42 -5.42 18.53
C ALA A 126 -13.40 -6.92 18.87
N GLY A 127 -12.32 -7.38 19.50
CA GLY A 127 -12.07 -8.79 19.82
C GLY A 127 -11.45 -9.51 18.63
N GLU A 128 -10.17 -9.85 18.73
CA GLU A 128 -9.43 -10.54 17.66
C GLU A 128 -10.12 -11.82 17.19
N SER A 129 -10.63 -12.65 18.11
CA SER A 129 -11.35 -13.87 17.75
C SER A 129 -12.60 -13.59 16.92
N ARG A 130 -13.32 -12.49 17.21
CA ARG A 130 -14.50 -12.06 16.45
C ARG A 130 -14.12 -11.67 15.02
N LEU A 131 -13.04 -10.89 14.87
CA LEU A 131 -12.54 -10.49 13.54
C LEU A 131 -11.96 -11.67 12.76
N ALA A 132 -11.25 -12.59 13.44
CA ALA A 132 -10.65 -13.77 12.82
C ALA A 132 -11.71 -14.73 12.27
N GLN A 133 -12.83 -14.90 12.97
CA GLN A 133 -13.93 -15.79 12.57
C GLN A 133 -14.88 -15.17 11.54
N ALA A 134 -14.69 -13.90 11.18
CA ALA A 134 -15.55 -13.21 10.23
C ALA A 134 -15.55 -13.91 8.86
N ASP A 135 -16.74 -14.26 8.35
CA ASP A 135 -16.89 -14.87 7.03
C ASP A 135 -16.53 -13.88 5.91
N LYS A 136 -16.09 -14.36 4.74
CA LYS A 136 -15.67 -13.51 3.61
C LYS A 136 -16.76 -12.55 3.10
N HIS A 137 -18.04 -12.82 3.39
CA HIS A 137 -19.18 -11.98 3.02
C HIS A 137 -19.55 -10.93 4.08
N THR A 138 -18.77 -10.84 5.17
CA THR A 138 -18.92 -9.79 6.20
C THR A 138 -17.97 -8.62 5.96
N ASN A 139 -18.22 -7.48 6.60
CA ASN A 139 -17.35 -6.30 6.47
C ASN A 139 -15.87 -6.62 6.77
N ALA A 140 -15.58 -7.23 7.92
CA ALA A 140 -14.21 -7.58 8.29
C ALA A 140 -13.61 -8.66 7.36
N GLY A 141 -14.40 -9.66 6.96
CA GLY A 141 -13.95 -10.70 6.05
C GLY A 141 -13.62 -10.18 4.64
N MET A 142 -14.42 -9.24 4.13
CA MET A 142 -14.18 -8.61 2.83
C MET A 142 -12.93 -7.73 2.86
N LEU A 143 -12.72 -6.94 3.92
CA LEU A 143 -11.48 -6.16 4.10
C LEU A 143 -10.25 -7.05 4.13
N ARG A 144 -10.30 -8.15 4.88
CA ARG A 144 -9.23 -9.15 4.93
C ARG A 144 -8.97 -9.79 3.56
N ALA A 145 -10.02 -10.12 2.82
CA ALA A 145 -9.89 -10.69 1.48
C ALA A 145 -9.22 -9.70 0.49
N ARG A 146 -9.61 -8.42 0.53
CA ARG A 146 -9.01 -7.36 -0.29
C ARG A 146 -7.55 -7.11 0.08
N PHE A 147 -7.22 -7.05 1.37
CA PHE A 147 -5.83 -6.97 1.85
C PHE A 147 -4.99 -8.16 1.34
N ASN A 148 -5.49 -9.39 1.50
CA ASN A 148 -4.76 -10.58 1.05
C ASN A 148 -4.54 -10.59 -0.47
N TYR A 149 -5.56 -10.20 -1.24
CA TYR A 149 -5.42 -10.03 -2.69
C TYR A 149 -4.39 -8.97 -3.05
N TYR A 150 -4.42 -7.82 -2.36
CA TYR A 150 -3.43 -6.77 -2.55
C TYR A 150 -2.00 -7.27 -2.30
N CYS A 151 -1.75 -7.92 -1.17
CA CYS A 151 -0.44 -8.47 -0.89
C CYS A 151 -0.01 -9.52 -1.93
N GLN A 152 -0.85 -10.54 -2.20
CA GLN A 152 -0.44 -11.69 -3.00
C GLN A 152 -0.44 -11.47 -4.51
N SER A 153 -1.36 -10.64 -5.02
CA SER A 153 -1.52 -10.41 -6.46
C SER A 153 -0.89 -9.10 -6.92
N ILE A 154 -0.76 -8.11 -6.04
CA ILE A 154 -0.31 -6.78 -6.42
C ILE A 154 1.13 -6.53 -5.94
N VAL A 155 1.36 -6.56 -4.62
CA VAL A 155 2.68 -6.28 -4.03
C VAL A 155 3.69 -7.35 -4.44
N LYS A 156 3.32 -8.63 -4.35
CA LYS A 156 4.19 -9.75 -4.71
C LYS A 156 4.48 -9.84 -6.20
N ALA A 157 3.51 -9.52 -7.07
CA ALA A 157 3.73 -9.48 -8.52
C ALA A 157 4.76 -8.39 -8.86
N PHE A 158 4.55 -7.18 -8.33
CA PHE A 158 5.49 -6.08 -8.45
C PHE A 158 6.90 -6.47 -7.95
N TYR A 159 7.01 -7.08 -6.77
CA TYR A 159 8.30 -7.55 -6.27
C TYR A 159 8.97 -8.58 -7.20
N LYS A 160 8.21 -9.54 -7.73
CA LYS A 160 8.77 -10.56 -8.64
C LYS A 160 9.24 -9.99 -9.97
N GLU A 161 8.44 -9.12 -10.57
CA GLU A 161 8.74 -8.48 -11.85
C GLU A 161 9.95 -7.55 -11.75
N HIS A 162 10.07 -6.85 -10.62
CA HIS A 162 11.06 -5.80 -10.44
C HIS A 162 12.19 -6.13 -9.46
N PHE A 163 12.33 -7.30 -8.85
CA PHE A 163 13.44 -7.53 -7.91
C PHE A 163 14.10 -8.90 -8.00
N VAL A 164 13.42 -9.91 -8.55
CA VAL A 164 13.97 -11.27 -8.65
C VAL A 164 15.09 -11.37 -9.72
N ARG A 165 15.39 -10.30 -10.45
CA ARG A 165 16.37 -10.29 -11.54
C ARG A 165 17.58 -9.33 -11.37
N PHE A 166 17.89 -8.81 -10.19
CA PHE A 166 18.96 -7.80 -10.08
C PHE A 166 20.29 -8.29 -9.48
N ASP A 167 21.36 -8.05 -10.24
CA ASP A 167 22.75 -8.17 -9.80
C ASP A 167 23.22 -6.94 -8.97
N ARG A 168 22.67 -5.73 -9.19
CA ARG A 168 22.91 -4.50 -8.38
C ARG A 168 21.80 -3.44 -8.53
N GLN A 169 21.58 -2.63 -7.47
CA GLN A 169 20.74 -1.42 -7.45
C GLN A 169 21.63 -0.16 -7.50
N ILE A 170 21.23 0.88 -8.27
CA ILE A 170 21.93 2.18 -8.34
C ILE A 170 20.94 3.27 -7.95
N ARG A 171 21.34 4.19 -7.04
CA ARG A 171 20.52 5.36 -6.68
C ARG A 171 20.72 6.49 -7.68
N ALA A 172 19.73 7.34 -7.89
CA ALA A 172 19.77 8.41 -8.90
C ALA A 172 21.00 9.35 -8.81
N GLY A 173 21.59 9.51 -7.61
CA GLY A 173 22.81 10.30 -7.38
C GLY A 173 24.12 9.62 -7.82
N GLU A 174 24.08 8.35 -8.22
CA GLU A 174 25.25 7.56 -8.63
C GLU A 174 25.30 7.33 -10.16
N LEU A 175 24.31 7.86 -10.90
CA LEU A 175 24.31 7.79 -12.36
C LEU A 175 25.34 8.78 -12.95
N PRO A 176 26.21 8.35 -13.87
CA PRO A 176 27.07 9.27 -14.61
C PRO A 176 26.21 10.24 -15.44
N ALA A 177 26.63 11.51 -15.53
CA ALA A 177 25.87 12.61 -16.13
C ALA A 177 25.35 12.33 -17.56
N THR A 178 26.04 11.48 -18.30
CA THR A 178 25.66 11.03 -19.66
C THR A 178 24.41 10.16 -19.69
N ALA A 179 24.08 9.44 -18.61
CA ALA A 179 22.85 8.66 -18.50
C ALA A 179 21.65 9.53 -18.07
N GLN A 180 21.88 10.59 -17.29
CA GLN A 180 20.84 11.54 -16.87
C GLN A 180 20.26 12.32 -18.06
N GLN A 181 21.11 12.68 -19.04
CA GLN A 181 20.67 13.41 -20.24
C GLN A 181 19.80 12.58 -21.20
N ARG A 182 19.90 11.24 -21.18
CA ARG A 182 19.05 10.38 -22.01
C ARG A 182 17.67 10.12 -21.40
N ALA A 183 17.54 10.19 -20.08
CA ALA A 183 16.27 10.06 -19.38
C ALA A 183 15.42 11.34 -19.45
N ALA A 184 16.05 12.52 -19.59
CA ALA A 184 15.35 13.81 -19.70
C ALA A 184 14.95 14.19 -21.15
N GLY A 185 15.22 13.33 -22.12
CA GLY A 185 14.99 13.57 -23.56
C GLY A 185 13.86 12.74 -24.18
N ILE A 186 12.99 12.15 -23.36
CA ILE A 186 11.74 11.47 -23.77
C ILE A 186 10.58 12.13 -23.03
#